data_AF-A0A952Y2X8-F1
#
_entry.id   AF-A0A952Y2X8-F1
#
_cell.length_a   1.000
_cell.length_b   1.000
_cell.length_c   1.000
_cell.angle_alpha   90.00
_cell.angle_beta   90.00
_cell.angle_gamma   90.00
#
_symmetry.space_group_name_H-M   'P 1'
#
loop_
_entity.id
_entity.type
_entity.pdbx_description
1 polymer ?
#
loop_
_entity_poly.entity_id
_entity_poly.type
_entity_poly.pdbx_seq_one_letter_code
_entity_poly.pdbx_strand_id
1 'polypeptide(L)'
;MKISIDGEDQPAGQKIVKEIRLRALPKRAVEASSLDANAATKRYKRSLWWTFGFIYFAIALGCLLSLPKITNGVSALAFFAVVAVFIGVIVYFHRRDIRRWRERSAARIGELPPAGTTASANPETLTIFGASYPWSELKVEAVDFAIKRSKRKSWLEVDRIRLLGKDGKSFMIDLFGYKNGDKLIDMAANRLWPQIQPVLNGAAA
;
A
#
# COMPACT_ATOMS: atom_id res chain seq x y z
N MET A 1 -15.60 -2.67 3.08
CA MET A 1 -16.49 -3.43 2.17
C MET A 1 -15.66 -4.53 1.51
N LYS A 2 -16.21 -5.73 1.32
CA LYS A 2 -15.50 -6.85 0.67
C LYS A 2 -16.18 -7.15 -0.66
N ILE A 3 -15.43 -7.05 -1.77
CA ILE A 3 -15.96 -7.28 -3.11
C ILE A 3 -15.07 -8.31 -3.81
N SER A 4 -15.71 -9.31 -4.40
CA SER A 4 -15.07 -10.40 -5.13
C SER A 4 -15.09 -10.06 -6.62
N ILE A 5 -13.92 -10.01 -7.26
CA ILE A 5 -13.81 -9.95 -8.72
C ILE A 5 -13.38 -11.33 -9.19
N ASP A 6 -14.18 -11.93 -10.07
CA ASP A 6 -13.83 -13.17 -10.75
C ASP A 6 -12.71 -12.88 -11.76
N GLY A 7 -11.54 -13.47 -11.53
CA GLY A 7 -10.41 -13.42 -12.47
C GLY A 7 -10.37 -14.68 -13.34
N GLU A 8 -9.86 -14.51 -14.56
CA GLU A 8 -9.65 -15.56 -15.56
C GLU A 8 -8.72 -16.69 -15.06
N ASP A 9 -8.97 -17.90 -15.55
CA ASP A 9 -8.29 -19.13 -15.15
C ASP A 9 -6.79 -19.10 -15.53
N GLN A 10 -5.92 -19.05 -14.53
CA GLN A 10 -4.52 -19.45 -14.71
C GLN A 10 -4.45 -20.97 -14.92
N PRO A 11 -3.43 -21.50 -15.63
CA PRO A 11 -3.36 -22.90 -16.08
C PRO A 11 -3.14 -23.95 -14.96
N ALA A 12 -3.56 -23.65 -13.73
CA ALA A 12 -3.54 -24.54 -12.57
C ALA A 12 -4.85 -24.48 -11.74
N GLY A 13 -6.00 -24.16 -12.35
CA GLY A 13 -7.33 -24.30 -11.73
C GLY A 13 -7.56 -23.47 -10.47
N GLN A 14 -6.71 -22.47 -10.18
CA GLN A 14 -6.93 -21.52 -9.10
C GLN A 14 -7.55 -20.25 -9.69
N LYS A 15 -8.88 -20.15 -9.55
CA LYS A 15 -9.61 -18.89 -9.71
C LYS A 15 -9.04 -17.89 -8.70
N ILE A 16 -8.15 -17.00 -9.14
CA ILE A 16 -7.62 -15.93 -8.26
C ILE A 16 -8.77 -14.94 -8.10
N VAL A 17 -9.65 -15.22 -7.15
CA VAL A 17 -10.59 -14.23 -6.65
C VAL A 17 -9.76 -13.11 -6.03
N LYS A 18 -9.57 -12.03 -6.79
CA LYS A 18 -8.91 -10.82 -6.30
C LYS A 18 -9.95 -10.08 -5.47
N GLU A 19 -9.99 -10.41 -4.18
CA GLU A 19 -10.77 -9.65 -3.20
C GLU A 19 -10.24 -8.20 -3.21
N ILE A 20 -11.12 -7.22 -3.37
CA ILE A 20 -10.73 -5.81 -3.16
C ILE A 20 -11.15 -5.42 -1.77
N ARG A 21 -10.17 -4.96 -0.99
CA ARG A 21 -10.40 -4.49 0.36
C ARG A 21 -10.39 -2.99 0.38
N LEU A 22 -11.60 -2.43 0.32
CA LEU A 22 -11.81 -1.07 0.79
C LEU A 22 -11.90 -1.10 2.32
N ARG A 23 -11.01 -0.36 2.98
CA ARG A 23 -11.08 -0.16 4.43
C ARG A 23 -12.35 0.61 4.78
N ALA A 24 -12.71 0.58 6.07
CA ALA A 24 -13.90 1.26 6.55
C ALA A 24 -13.82 2.76 6.23
N LEU A 25 -14.93 3.31 5.71
CA LEU A 25 -15.02 4.72 5.41
C LEU A 25 -14.71 5.54 6.68
N PRO A 26 -13.79 6.51 6.63
CA PRO A 26 -13.55 7.38 7.76
C PRO A 26 -14.85 8.10 8.14
N LYS A 27 -15.25 8.03 9.42
CA LYS A 27 -16.47 8.70 9.92
C LYS A 27 -16.36 10.23 10.00
N ARG A 28 -15.14 10.76 9.88
CA ARG A 28 -14.82 12.18 10.04
C ARG A 28 -14.06 12.67 8.80
N ALA A 29 -14.07 13.98 8.60
CA ALA A 29 -13.21 14.61 7.62
C ALA A 29 -11.75 14.18 7.84
N VAL A 30 -11.05 13.92 6.73
CA VAL A 30 -9.66 13.52 6.71
C VAL A 30 -8.85 14.73 6.28
N GLU A 31 -7.87 15.10 7.08
CA GLU A 31 -6.86 16.08 6.71
C GLU A 31 -5.54 15.39 6.40
N ALA A 32 -4.93 15.82 5.30
CA ALA A 32 -3.71 15.28 4.75
C ALA A 32 -2.84 16.44 4.25
N SER A 33 -1.53 16.21 4.18
CA SER A 33 -0.60 17.17 3.60
C SER A 33 0.38 16.42 2.71
N SER A 34 0.63 16.93 1.50
CA SER A 34 1.63 16.33 0.61
C SER A 34 3.00 16.37 1.29
N LEU A 35 3.77 15.31 1.08
CA LEU A 35 5.11 15.14 1.63
C LEU A 35 6.12 15.37 0.52
N ASP A 36 7.28 15.92 0.89
CA ASP A 36 8.42 15.90 -0.01
C ASP A 36 8.91 14.46 -0.26
N ALA A 37 9.82 14.31 -1.23
CA ALA A 37 10.27 12.98 -1.62
C ALA A 37 10.99 12.21 -0.51
N ASN A 38 11.71 12.94 0.35
CA ASN A 38 12.48 12.38 1.44
C ASN A 38 11.57 11.90 2.57
N ALA A 39 10.54 12.69 2.92
CA ALA A 39 9.54 12.38 3.91
C ALA A 39 8.63 11.23 3.47
N ALA A 40 8.20 11.21 2.20
CA ALA A 40 7.46 10.09 1.63
C ALA A 40 8.28 8.79 1.70
N THR A 41 9.57 8.85 1.32
CA THR A 41 10.49 7.70 1.41
C THR A 41 10.75 7.26 2.86
N LYS A 42 10.90 8.22 3.79
CA LYS A 42 11.06 7.92 5.22
C LYS A 42 9.81 7.24 5.79
N ARG A 43 8.62 7.69 5.40
CA ARG A 43 7.35 7.05 5.78
C ARG A 43 7.25 5.63 5.23
N TYR A 44 7.58 5.42 3.96
CA TYR A 44 7.62 4.09 3.35
C TYR A 44 8.60 3.17 4.09
N LYS A 45 9.84 3.62 4.33
CA LYS A 45 10.84 2.88 5.12
C LYS A 45 10.36 2.57 6.53
N ARG A 46 9.70 3.52 7.20
CA ARG A 46 9.14 3.31 8.55
C ARG A 46 8.05 2.23 8.53
N SER A 47 7.19 2.22 7.51
CA SER A 47 6.20 1.16 7.33
C SER A 47 6.85 -0.20 7.11
N LEU A 48 7.88 -0.28 6.26
CA LEU A 48 8.65 -1.53 6.09
C LEU A 48 9.35 -1.95 7.37
N TRP A 49 9.92 -1.01 8.13
CA TRP A 49 10.61 -1.29 9.38
C TRP A 49 9.66 -1.89 10.41
N TRP A 50 8.39 -1.46 10.50
CA TRP A 50 7.42 -2.12 11.37
C TRP A 50 7.14 -3.57 10.94
N THR A 51 6.95 -3.79 9.63
CA THR A 51 6.70 -5.13 9.07
C THR A 51 7.88 -6.08 9.33
N PHE A 52 9.08 -5.67 8.96
CA PHE A 52 10.27 -6.50 9.13
C PHE A 52 10.78 -6.53 10.56
N GLY A 53 10.61 -5.44 11.32
CA GLY A 53 10.98 -5.34 12.73
C GLY A 53 10.22 -6.35 13.60
N PHE A 54 8.92 -6.56 13.33
CA PHE A 54 8.17 -7.61 14.01
C PHE A 54 8.70 -9.01 13.69
N ILE A 55 9.08 -9.26 12.44
CA ILE A 55 9.69 -10.53 12.01
C ILE A 55 11.03 -10.74 12.71
N TYR A 56 11.91 -9.74 12.73
CA TYR A 56 13.19 -9.80 13.44
C TYR A 56 13.00 -10.04 14.94
N PHE A 57 12.04 -9.36 15.56
CA PHE A 57 11.70 -9.55 16.97
C PHE A 57 11.24 -10.98 17.25
N ALA A 58 10.36 -11.54 16.41
CA ALA A 58 9.90 -12.93 16.54
C ALA A 58 11.04 -13.94 16.39
N ILE A 59 11.98 -13.71 15.45
CA ILE A 59 13.17 -14.55 15.29
C ILE A 59 14.07 -14.45 16.53
N ALA A 60 14.36 -13.24 17.00
CA ALA A 60 15.21 -13.02 18.16
C ALA A 60 14.63 -13.66 19.42
N LEU A 61 13.32 -13.51 19.65
CA LEU A 61 12.60 -14.14 20.76
C LEU A 61 12.61 -15.67 20.61
N GLY A 62 12.38 -16.19 19.40
CA GLY A 62 12.47 -17.62 19.12
C GLY A 62 13.86 -18.20 19.39
N CYS A 63 14.92 -17.47 19.05
CA CYS A 63 16.30 -17.83 19.37
C CYS A 63 16.51 -17.86 20.89
N LEU A 64 16.12 -16.79 21.59
CA LEU A 64 16.28 -16.66 23.05
C LEU A 64 15.61 -17.82 23.80
N LEU A 65 14.38 -18.17 23.42
CA LEU A 65 13.61 -19.27 24.02
C LEU A 65 14.14 -20.67 23.67
N SER A 66 14.94 -20.79 22.61
CA SER A 66 15.50 -22.06 22.17
C SER A 66 16.87 -22.37 22.78
N LEU A 67 17.62 -21.36 23.23
CA LEU A 67 18.95 -21.51 23.82
C LEU A 67 19.03 -22.60 24.92
N PRO A 68 18.08 -22.71 25.88
CA PRO A 68 18.15 -23.74 26.93
C PRO A 68 17.91 -25.17 26.42
N LYS A 69 17.36 -25.32 25.22
CA LYS A 69 16.96 -26.61 24.63
C LYS A 69 18.01 -27.20 23.70
N ILE A 70 19.05 -26.42 23.38
CA ILE A 70 20.13 -26.84 22.48
C ILE A 70 21.15 -27.60 23.33
N THR A 71 21.12 -28.93 23.26
CA THR A 71 21.94 -29.81 24.11
C THR A 71 23.23 -30.30 23.45
N ASN A 72 23.40 -30.13 22.13
CA ASN A 72 24.60 -30.56 21.41
C ASN A 72 25.03 -29.54 20.33
N GLY A 73 26.33 -29.52 20.02
CA GLY A 73 26.91 -28.53 19.09
C GLY A 73 26.40 -28.62 17.66
N VAL A 74 26.02 -29.83 17.20
CA VAL A 74 25.49 -30.06 15.86
C VAL A 74 24.10 -29.42 15.69
N SER A 75 23.21 -29.56 16.68
CA SER A 75 21.88 -28.90 16.63
C SER A 75 22.00 -27.37 16.73
N ALA A 76 22.96 -26.87 17.51
CA ALA A 76 23.27 -25.44 17.56
C ALA A 76 23.67 -24.91 16.19
N LEU A 77 24.64 -25.57 15.54
CA LEU A 77 25.14 -25.17 14.22
C LEU A 77 24.03 -25.17 13.17
N ALA A 78 23.22 -26.24 13.13
CA ALA A 78 22.09 -26.34 12.20
C ALA A 78 21.05 -25.23 12.43
N PHE A 79 20.72 -24.94 13.70
CA PHE A 79 19.79 -23.87 14.04
C PHE A 79 20.29 -22.50 13.57
N PHE A 80 21.54 -22.15 13.88
CA PHE A 80 22.11 -20.87 13.47
C PHE A 80 22.25 -20.75 11.94
N ALA A 81 22.58 -21.84 11.24
CA ALA A 81 22.61 -21.86 9.79
C ALA A 81 21.23 -21.52 9.18
N VAL A 82 20.15 -22.13 9.69
CA VAL A 82 18.78 -21.84 9.24
C VAL A 82 18.40 -20.38 9.51
N VAL A 83 18.70 -19.88 10.72
CA VAL A 83 18.43 -18.48 11.08
C VAL A 83 19.19 -17.51 10.15
N ALA A 84 20.47 -17.79 9.86
CA ALA A 84 21.28 -16.97 8.97
C ALA A 84 20.71 -16.93 7.54
N VAL A 85 20.30 -18.07 6.99
CA VAL A 85 19.62 -18.14 5.68
C VAL A 85 18.34 -17.32 5.70
N PHE A 86 17.53 -17.46 6.75
CA PHE A 86 16.26 -16.74 6.88
C PHE A 86 16.46 -15.21 6.94
N ILE A 87 17.45 -14.76 7.71
CA ILE A 87 17.85 -13.34 7.76
C ILE A 87 18.32 -12.87 6.38
N GLY A 88 19.16 -13.64 5.68
CA GLY A 88 19.63 -13.30 4.35
C GLY A 88 18.48 -13.11 3.34
N VAL A 89 17.49 -14.00 3.37
CA VAL A 89 16.28 -13.91 2.54
C VAL A 89 15.48 -12.64 2.87
N ILE A 90 15.26 -12.34 4.15
CA ILE A 90 14.55 -11.12 4.57
C ILE A 90 15.27 -9.86 4.09
N VAL A 91 16.59 -9.79 4.30
CA VAL A 91 17.42 -8.64 3.88
C VAL A 91 17.35 -8.46 2.36
N TYR A 92 17.43 -9.55 1.61
CA TYR A 92 17.31 -9.52 0.15
C TYR A 92 15.97 -8.92 -0.31
N PHE A 93 14.85 -9.41 0.23
CA PHE A 93 13.52 -8.88 -0.10
C PHE A 93 13.37 -7.42 0.33
N HIS A 94 13.83 -7.06 1.52
CA HIS A 94 13.79 -5.68 2.00
C HIS A 94 14.58 -4.72 1.08
N ARG A 95 15.78 -5.12 0.66
CA ARG A 95 16.60 -4.34 -0.28
C ARG A 95 15.93 -4.22 -1.65
N ARG A 96 15.35 -5.32 -2.15
CA ARG A 96 14.62 -5.34 -3.43
C ARG A 96 13.43 -4.39 -3.42
N ASP A 97 12.66 -4.35 -2.34
CA ASP A 97 11.48 -3.48 -2.22
C ASP A 97 11.89 -2.01 -2.10
N ILE A 98 12.92 -1.69 -1.31
CA ILE A 98 13.47 -0.33 -1.27
C ILE A 98 13.98 0.12 -2.63
N ARG A 99 14.67 -0.76 -3.37
CA ARG A 99 15.19 -0.43 -4.69
C ARG A 99 14.06 -0.10 -5.66
N ARG A 100 13.04 -0.97 -5.71
CA ARG A 100 11.82 -0.75 -6.52
C ARG A 100 11.08 0.52 -6.14
N TRP A 101 11.02 0.85 -4.85
CA TRP A 101 10.46 2.12 -4.39
C TRP A 101 11.28 3.28 -4.94
N ARG A 102 12.60 3.27 -4.78
CA ARG A 102 13.47 4.35 -5.28
C ARG A 102 13.33 4.58 -6.78
N GLU A 103 13.37 3.51 -7.57
CA GLU A 103 13.23 3.56 -9.04
C GLU A 103 11.92 4.23 -9.46
N ARG A 104 10.82 3.97 -8.75
CA ARG A 104 9.51 4.55 -9.06
C ARG A 104 9.27 5.90 -8.41
N SER A 105 9.92 6.17 -7.28
CA SER A 105 9.61 7.31 -6.40
C SER A 105 9.77 8.65 -7.10
N ALA A 106 10.80 8.85 -7.92
CA ALA A 106 11.06 10.13 -8.59
C ALA A 106 9.89 10.53 -9.50
N ALA A 107 9.49 9.64 -10.42
CA ALA A 107 8.32 9.87 -11.27
C ALA A 107 7.03 9.95 -10.44
N ARG A 108 6.89 9.08 -9.43
CA ARG A 108 5.73 9.05 -8.54
C ARG A 108 5.51 10.34 -7.77
N ILE A 109 6.58 11.03 -7.37
CA ILE A 109 6.53 12.22 -6.52
C ILE A 109 6.48 13.49 -7.36
N GLY A 110 7.05 13.48 -8.58
CA GLY A 110 6.93 14.59 -9.52
C GLY A 110 5.49 14.92 -9.93
N GLU A 111 4.58 13.95 -9.80
CA GLU A 111 3.14 14.11 -10.10
C GLU A 111 2.31 14.54 -8.86
N LEU A 112 2.93 14.63 -7.68
CA LEU A 112 2.25 15.09 -6.48
C LEU A 112 2.22 16.63 -6.42
N PRO A 113 1.25 17.21 -5.71
CA PRO A 113 1.30 18.62 -5.35
C PRO A 113 2.63 18.99 -4.66
N PRO A 114 3.08 20.26 -4.77
CA PRO A 114 4.22 20.76 -4.01
C PRO A 114 4.11 20.37 -2.53
N ALA A 115 5.24 20.00 -1.92
CA ALA A 115 5.26 19.55 -0.53
C ALA A 115 4.62 20.58 0.41
N GLY A 116 3.84 20.09 1.38
CA GLY A 116 3.08 20.93 2.30
C GLY A 116 1.71 21.36 1.79
N THR A 117 1.35 21.08 0.54
CA THR A 117 -0.01 21.30 0.04
C THR A 117 -1.00 20.49 0.88
N THR A 118 -1.97 21.19 1.47
CA THR A 118 -3.03 20.55 2.25
C THR A 118 -4.07 19.95 1.33
N ALA A 119 -4.48 18.73 1.64
CA ALA A 119 -5.65 18.08 1.07
C ALA A 119 -6.60 17.73 2.20
N SER A 120 -7.89 18.01 2.04
CA SER A 120 -8.91 17.56 2.97
C SER A 120 -10.01 16.84 2.23
N ALA A 121 -10.57 15.81 2.84
CA ALA A 121 -11.64 15.02 2.25
C ALA A 121 -12.74 14.83 3.28
N ASN A 122 -13.95 15.23 2.90
CA ASN A 122 -15.15 15.05 3.71
C ASN A 122 -16.17 14.22 2.91
N PRO A 123 -17.36 13.92 3.48
CA PRO A 123 -18.37 13.15 2.79
C PRO A 123 -18.82 13.69 1.41
N GLU A 124 -18.71 14.99 1.18
CA GLU A 124 -19.29 15.68 0.02
C GLU A 124 -18.23 16.10 -1.01
N THR A 125 -17.04 16.46 -0.53
CA THR A 125 -16.01 17.13 -1.32
C THR A 125 -14.61 16.63 -0.98
N LEU A 126 -13.72 16.81 -1.96
CA LEU A 126 -12.27 16.74 -1.84
C LEU A 126 -11.71 18.13 -2.09
N THR A 127 -11.03 18.69 -1.10
CA THR A 127 -10.29 19.94 -1.23
C THR A 127 -8.81 19.65 -1.48
N ILE A 128 -8.25 20.20 -2.55
CA ILE A 128 -6.82 20.09 -2.91
C ILE A 128 -6.41 21.38 -3.63
N PHE A 129 -5.18 21.86 -3.41
CA PHE A 129 -4.72 23.16 -3.93
C PHE A 129 -5.63 24.35 -3.56
N GLY A 130 -6.31 24.27 -2.42
CA GLY A 130 -7.27 25.30 -1.98
C GLY A 130 -8.60 25.31 -2.76
N ALA A 131 -8.78 24.44 -3.75
CA ALA A 131 -10.04 24.28 -4.47
C ALA A 131 -10.81 23.07 -3.93
N SER A 132 -12.12 23.22 -3.75
CA SER A 132 -13.02 22.16 -3.29
C SER A 132 -13.77 21.57 -4.46
N TYR A 133 -13.63 20.26 -4.65
CA TYR A 133 -14.26 19.51 -5.72
C TYR A 133 -15.31 18.55 -5.13
N PRO A 134 -16.58 18.66 -5.51
CA PRO A 134 -17.58 17.64 -5.18
C PRO A 134 -17.16 16.29 -5.75
N TRP A 135 -17.36 15.19 -5.02
CA TRP A 135 -16.99 13.85 -5.50
C TRP A 135 -17.67 13.49 -6.83
N SER A 136 -18.88 14.02 -7.07
CA SER A 136 -19.63 13.84 -8.32
C SER A 136 -19.01 14.55 -9.53
N GLU A 137 -18.16 15.55 -9.30
CA GLU A 137 -17.47 16.30 -10.36
C GLU A 137 -16.05 15.77 -10.63
N LEU A 138 -15.62 14.74 -9.91
CA LEU A 138 -14.32 14.11 -10.08
C LEU A 138 -14.42 12.89 -10.98
N LYS A 139 -13.50 12.80 -11.95
CA LYS A 139 -13.34 11.63 -12.82
C LYS A 139 -12.07 10.88 -12.45
N VAL A 140 -12.15 9.56 -12.32
CA VAL A 140 -10.97 8.70 -12.14
C VAL A 140 -10.27 8.51 -13.48
N GLU A 141 -9.00 8.93 -13.57
CA GLU A 141 -8.17 8.73 -14.76
C GLU A 141 -7.38 7.42 -14.70
N ALA A 142 -6.79 7.13 -13.53
CA ALA A 142 -5.98 5.95 -13.31
C ALA A 142 -6.00 5.54 -11.84
N VAL A 143 -5.82 4.24 -11.59
CA VAL A 143 -5.72 3.68 -10.24
C VAL A 143 -4.58 2.68 -10.21
N ASP A 144 -3.62 2.87 -9.28
CA ASP A 144 -2.60 1.87 -9.02
C ASP A 144 -3.05 0.98 -7.85
N PHE A 145 -2.90 -0.33 -8.04
CA PHE A 145 -3.17 -1.32 -7.01
C PHE A 145 -1.87 -1.98 -6.53
N ALA A 146 -1.75 -2.15 -5.22
CA ALA A 146 -0.81 -3.08 -4.62
C ALA A 146 -1.47 -4.44 -4.43
N ILE A 147 -0.81 -5.49 -4.91
CA ILE A 147 -1.19 -6.87 -4.61
C ILE A 147 -0.64 -7.22 -3.22
N LYS A 148 -1.53 -7.48 -2.28
CA LYS A 148 -1.19 -8.05 -0.97
C LYS A 148 -1.48 -9.55 -1.02
N ARG A 149 -0.54 -10.35 -0.50
CA ARG A 149 -0.67 -11.82 -0.46
C ARG A 149 -0.52 -12.31 0.99
N SER A 150 -1.38 -13.24 1.35
CA SER A 150 -1.30 -14.07 2.56
C SER A 150 -1.40 -15.53 2.16
N LYS A 151 -1.06 -16.46 3.05
CA LYS A 151 -1.13 -17.91 2.78
C LYS A 151 -2.49 -18.38 2.24
N ARG A 152 -3.58 -17.71 2.61
CA ARG A 152 -4.95 -18.12 2.29
C ARG A 152 -5.67 -17.20 1.30
N LYS A 153 -5.18 -15.97 1.10
CA LYS A 153 -5.90 -14.91 0.37
C LYS A 153 -4.93 -13.94 -0.28
N SER A 154 -5.24 -13.55 -1.51
CA SER A 154 -4.68 -12.35 -2.14
C SER A 154 -5.76 -11.29 -2.22
N TRP A 155 -5.39 -10.03 -1.97
CA TRP A 155 -6.29 -8.90 -2.18
C TRP A 155 -5.56 -7.74 -2.85
N LEU A 156 -6.33 -6.92 -3.55
CA LEU A 156 -5.84 -5.64 -4.07
C LEU A 156 -6.14 -4.55 -3.05
N GLU A 157 -5.14 -3.70 -2.84
CA GLU A 157 -5.24 -2.47 -2.06
C GLU A 157 -4.94 -1.30 -2.98
N VAL A 158 -5.73 -0.23 -2.90
CA VAL A 158 -5.50 0.97 -3.70
C VAL A 158 -4.30 1.69 -3.12
N ASP A 159 -3.25 1.87 -3.93
CA ASP A 159 -2.03 2.57 -3.53
C ASP A 159 -2.06 4.04 -3.97
N ARG A 160 -2.77 4.31 -5.07
CA ARG A 160 -2.80 5.62 -5.71
C ARG A 160 -4.04 5.77 -6.59
N ILE A 161 -4.58 6.99 -6.62
CA ILE A 161 -5.67 7.38 -7.52
C ILE A 161 -5.27 8.69 -8.21
N ARG A 162 -5.36 8.71 -9.54
CA ARG A 162 -5.27 9.95 -10.33
C ARG A 162 -6.69 10.40 -10.69
N LEU A 163 -6.96 11.66 -10.44
CA LEU A 163 -8.27 12.28 -10.53
C LEU A 163 -8.20 13.48 -11.46
N LEU A 164 -9.25 13.69 -12.25
CA LEU A 164 -9.46 14.86 -13.07
C LEU A 164 -10.64 15.65 -12.52
N GLY A 165 -10.38 16.92 -12.16
CA GLY A 165 -11.41 17.88 -11.80
C GLY A 165 -12.16 18.40 -13.02
N LYS A 166 -13.36 18.92 -12.80
CA LYS A 166 -14.19 19.55 -13.85
C LYS A 166 -13.51 20.75 -14.52
N ASP A 167 -12.57 21.41 -13.83
CA ASP A 167 -11.72 22.48 -14.35
C ASP A 167 -10.58 21.97 -15.24
N GLY A 168 -10.53 20.67 -15.53
CA GLY A 168 -9.49 20.04 -16.34
C GLY A 168 -8.18 19.81 -15.61
N LYS A 169 -8.10 20.10 -14.30
CA LYS A 169 -6.88 19.88 -13.53
C LYS A 169 -6.79 18.43 -13.07
N SER A 170 -5.68 17.79 -13.40
CA SER A 170 -5.36 16.45 -12.88
C SER A 170 -4.61 16.59 -11.56
N PHE A 171 -4.95 15.73 -10.60
CA PHE A 171 -4.25 15.64 -9.33
C PHE A 171 -4.20 14.20 -8.83
N MET A 172 -3.24 13.94 -7.97
CA MET A 172 -2.91 12.60 -7.51
C MET A 172 -3.03 12.47 -6.00
N ILE A 173 -3.67 11.40 -5.57
CA ILE A 173 -3.71 10.95 -4.18
C ILE A 173 -2.85 9.69 -4.08
N ASP A 174 -1.82 9.71 -3.23
CA ASP A 174 -0.87 8.61 -3.04
C ASP A 174 -0.74 8.24 -1.55
N LEU A 175 -0.71 6.93 -1.27
CA LEU A 175 -0.68 6.35 0.07
C LEU A 175 0.50 6.88 0.92
N PHE A 176 1.67 7.02 0.30
CA PHE A 176 2.90 7.44 0.95
C PHE A 176 3.26 8.90 0.63
N GLY A 177 2.68 9.48 -0.42
CA GLY A 177 2.86 10.86 -0.84
C GLY A 177 2.19 11.90 0.05
N TYR A 178 1.24 11.51 0.91
CA TYR A 178 0.57 12.42 1.85
C TYR A 178 0.71 11.94 3.28
N LYS A 179 0.83 12.86 4.25
CA LYS A 179 0.52 12.58 5.67
C LYS A 179 -0.95 12.16 5.76
N ASN A 180 -1.25 11.08 6.49
CA ASN A 180 -2.58 10.44 6.51
C ASN A 180 -3.12 9.97 5.14
N GLY A 181 -2.25 9.81 4.13
CA GLY A 181 -2.63 9.36 2.79
C GLY A 181 -3.43 8.05 2.72
N ASP A 182 -3.25 7.15 3.69
CA ASP A 182 -4.07 5.95 3.85
C ASP A 182 -5.56 6.26 4.01
N LYS A 183 -5.90 7.17 4.93
CA LYS A 183 -7.29 7.59 5.17
C LYS A 183 -7.85 8.38 3.99
N LEU A 184 -7.01 9.18 3.33
CA LEU A 184 -7.41 9.98 2.19
C LEU A 184 -7.73 9.09 0.98
N ILE A 185 -6.89 8.11 0.69
CA ILE A 185 -7.15 7.08 -0.31
C ILE A 185 -8.38 6.27 0.03
N ASP A 186 -8.55 5.83 1.28
CA ASP A 186 -9.73 5.06 1.67
C ASP A 186 -11.01 5.86 1.41
N MET A 187 -11.04 7.15 1.77
CA MET A 187 -12.17 8.02 1.49
C MET A 187 -12.42 8.13 -0.02
N ALA A 188 -11.38 8.45 -0.80
CA ALA A 188 -11.50 8.62 -2.25
C ALA A 188 -11.93 7.32 -2.95
N ALA A 189 -11.34 6.18 -2.58
CA ALA A 189 -11.64 4.87 -3.16
C ALA A 189 -13.08 4.43 -2.86
N ASN A 190 -13.59 4.68 -1.65
CA ASN A 190 -14.98 4.37 -1.32
C ASN A 190 -15.95 5.31 -2.06
N ARG A 191 -15.64 6.60 -2.16
CA ARG A 191 -16.52 7.60 -2.82
C ARG A 191 -16.58 7.42 -4.32
N LEU A 192 -15.45 7.04 -4.92
CA LEU A 192 -15.31 6.88 -6.37
C LEU A 192 -15.42 5.42 -6.80
N TRP A 193 -15.83 4.52 -5.90
CA TRP A 193 -15.94 3.10 -6.18
C TRP A 193 -16.72 2.76 -7.47
N PRO A 194 -17.87 3.40 -7.76
CA PRO A 194 -18.60 3.13 -8.99
C PRO A 194 -17.80 3.42 -10.27
N GLN A 195 -16.82 4.33 -10.21
CA GLN A 195 -15.92 4.63 -11.33
C GLN A 195 -14.69 3.71 -11.36
N ILE A 196 -14.23 3.24 -10.20
CA ILE A 196 -13.05 2.36 -10.08
C ILE A 196 -13.40 0.93 -10.49
N GLN A 197 -14.59 0.44 -10.16
CA GLN A 197 -15.01 -0.94 -10.42
C GLN A 197 -14.96 -1.34 -11.91
N PRO A 198 -15.42 -0.52 -12.88
CA PRO A 198 -15.31 -0.85 -14.30
C PRO A 198 -13.87 -0.96 -14.79
N VAL A 199 -12.96 -0.09 -14.33
CA VAL A 199 -11.53 -0.12 -14.71
C VAL A 199 -10.89 -1.46 -14.32
N LEU A 200 -11.27 -2.00 -13.17
CA LEU A 200 -10.82 -3.30 -12.72
C LEU A 200 -11.36 -4.46 -13.56
N ASN A 201 -12.62 -4.41 -13.94
CA ASN A 201 -13.25 -5.43 -14.76
C ASN A 201 -12.71 -5.42 -16.20
N GLY A 202 -12.46 -4.23 -16.76
CA GLY A 202 -11.86 -4.08 -18.09
C GLY A 202 -10.37 -4.43 -18.15
N ALA A 203 -9.65 -4.37 -17.02
CA ALA A 203 -8.27 -4.86 -16.93
C ALA A 203 -8.18 -6.38 -16.66
N ALA A 204 -9.31 -7.05 -16.46
CA ALA A 204 -9.41 -8.50 -16.27
C ALA A 204 -9.96 -9.24 -17.50
N ALA A 205 -10.31 -8.51 -18.56
CA ALA A 205 -10.62 -9.02 -19.90
C ALA A 205 -9.40 -8.88 -20.81
#